data_AF-A0A2V6BKB9-F1
#
_entry.id   AF-A0A2V6BKB9-F1
#
_cell.length_a   1.000
_cell.length_b   1.000
_cell.length_c   1.000
_cell.angle_alpha   90.00
_cell.angle_beta   90.00
_cell.angle_gamma   90.00
#
_symmetry.space_group_name_H-M   'P 1'
#
loop_
_entity.id
_entity.type
_entity.pdbx_description
1 polymer ?
#
loop_
_entity_poly.entity_id
_entity_poly.type
_entity_poly.pdbx_seq_one_letter_code
_entity_poly.pdbx_strand_id
1 'polypeptide(L)'
;MKRYILVLAALAAIGFAGSAYADNPTSTPGAVHSGYQAFGNEPIAKTGSNEVNKSKYIRIVSFNIMAASWTEPEKYAPIPADVVDRDKRILKVIEYLKMARQDDIDVFVLQEVNAREFKILREALGKDFYSQMAYNAPGYWATEGDLPDPAKWEPNGPAIFASKSRFPEGNKPDFSQHALGDAGNFCITMKVRLKDTNTTLRVFGVHLDDTPTQPDDDQLTMMGKMETEALMRLVGGQKDRVIDVIAGDLNINLGPHSPLTRIFDREKFVDAVNVLNVDKVPVTTSPYHESLDGVTEADIYDHILVRNAKPVYALVRHFGAEKLTDDDQRAEAFMRVAGSDHYPLEAIIQIH
;
A
#
# COMPACT_ATOMS: atom_id res chain seq x y z
N MET A 1 -18.05 24.37 -56.00
CA MET A 1 -16.78 24.33 -56.76
C MET A 1 -15.75 23.60 -55.92
N LYS A 2 -15.68 22.27 -56.00
CA LYS A 2 -14.64 21.49 -56.74
C LYS A 2 -13.22 22.08 -56.60
N ARG A 3 -12.37 21.39 -55.84
CA ARG A 3 -11.12 20.77 -56.36
C ARG A 3 -10.58 19.74 -55.36
N TYR A 4 -10.75 18.49 -55.75
CA TYR A 4 -9.95 17.33 -55.35
C TYR A 4 -8.56 17.43 -56.00
N ILE A 5 -7.50 17.01 -55.32
CA ILE A 5 -6.36 16.31 -55.94
C ILE A 5 -5.90 15.19 -54.99
N LEU A 6 -6.22 13.96 -55.40
CA LEU A 6 -5.49 12.72 -55.09
C LEU A 6 -4.22 12.66 -55.94
N VAL A 7 -3.18 11.94 -55.50
CA VAL A 7 -2.32 10.98 -56.26
C VAL A 7 -1.18 10.55 -55.30
N LEU A 8 -1.18 9.32 -54.75
CA LEU A 8 -0.79 7.99 -55.28
C LEU A 8 0.72 7.68 -55.27
N ALA A 9 1.05 6.74 -54.36
CA ALA A 9 2.09 5.71 -54.30
C ALA A 9 3.27 5.65 -55.29
N ALA A 10 4.45 5.26 -54.76
CA ALA A 10 5.32 4.26 -55.38
C ALA A 10 6.24 3.56 -54.35
N LEU A 11 6.15 2.22 -54.34
CA LEU A 11 7.05 1.24 -53.73
C LEU A 11 8.09 0.83 -54.80
N ALA A 12 9.36 0.72 -54.42
CA ALA A 12 10.39 -0.15 -55.03
C ALA A 12 11.58 -0.19 -54.04
N ALA A 13 11.82 -1.27 -53.29
CA ALA A 13 12.43 -2.53 -53.71
C ALA A 13 13.83 -2.36 -54.34
N ILE A 14 14.87 -2.44 -53.51
CA ILE A 14 16.16 -3.02 -53.88
C ILE A 14 16.55 -4.00 -52.78
N GLY A 15 16.50 -5.28 -53.11
CA GLY A 15 17.20 -6.34 -52.42
C GLY A 15 18.19 -6.98 -53.39
N PHE A 16 19.40 -7.25 -52.90
CA PHE A 16 20.31 -8.36 -53.25
C PHE A 16 21.22 -8.49 -52.01
N ALA A 17 21.08 -9.52 -51.16
CA ALA A 17 21.67 -10.87 -51.31
C ALA A 17 23.17 -10.80 -51.60
N GLY A 18 24.10 -11.40 -50.85
CA GLY A 18 24.06 -12.32 -49.73
C GLY A 18 25.42 -13.06 -49.70
N SER A 19 25.93 -13.37 -48.52
CA SER A 19 26.89 -14.46 -48.26
C SER A 19 26.96 -14.64 -46.74
N ALA A 20 26.17 -15.54 -46.15
CA ALA A 20 26.50 -16.96 -45.98
C ALA A 20 27.75 -17.16 -45.12
N TYR A 21 27.56 -17.25 -43.81
CA TYR A 21 28.24 -18.25 -42.98
C TYR A 21 27.22 -18.78 -41.97
N ALA A 22 26.86 -20.04 -42.17
CA ALA A 22 26.25 -20.86 -41.15
C ALA A 22 27.37 -21.43 -40.29
N ASP A 23 27.24 -21.30 -38.97
CA ASP A 23 27.66 -22.33 -38.02
C ASP A 23 26.83 -22.17 -36.72
N ASN A 24 26.49 -23.32 -36.17
CA ASN A 24 25.48 -23.55 -35.13
C ASN A 24 25.98 -23.21 -33.70
N PRO A 25 25.11 -23.26 -32.67
CA PRO A 25 25.15 -22.35 -31.53
C PRO A 25 26.05 -22.83 -30.38
N THR A 26 26.76 -21.89 -29.77
CA THR A 26 27.36 -22.06 -28.46
C THR A 26 27.03 -20.86 -27.57
N SER A 27 26.18 -21.12 -26.57
CA SER A 27 26.11 -20.43 -25.28
C SER A 27 26.23 -18.90 -25.29
N THR A 28 25.10 -18.20 -25.29
CA THR A 28 25.06 -16.79 -24.88
C THR A 28 25.27 -16.72 -23.37
N PRO A 29 26.27 -15.97 -22.87
CA PRO A 29 26.50 -15.78 -21.44
C PRO A 29 25.32 -15.04 -20.80
N GLY A 30 24.91 -15.51 -19.62
CA GLY A 30 23.87 -14.88 -18.83
C GLY A 30 24.19 -13.41 -18.54
N ALA A 31 23.26 -12.53 -18.88
CA ALA A 31 23.26 -11.16 -18.42
C ALA A 31 22.99 -11.17 -16.91
N VAL A 32 24.07 -11.10 -16.13
CA VAL A 32 24.02 -10.87 -14.69
C VAL A 32 23.60 -9.41 -14.49
N HIS A 33 22.36 -9.17 -14.10
CA HIS A 33 21.96 -7.90 -13.48
C HIS A 33 22.64 -7.82 -12.10
N SER A 34 23.91 -7.38 -12.07
CA SER A 34 24.63 -7.08 -10.83
C SER A 34 24.21 -5.70 -10.33
N GLY A 35 23.39 -5.66 -9.27
CA GLY A 35 22.95 -4.40 -8.67
C GLY A 35 22.21 -4.53 -7.34
N TYR A 36 22.32 -5.65 -6.62
CA TYR A 36 21.85 -5.76 -5.23
C TYR A 36 22.88 -6.56 -4.44
N GLN A 37 23.83 -5.87 -3.80
CA GLN A 37 24.65 -6.48 -2.78
C GLN A 37 23.81 -6.62 -1.51
N ALA A 38 23.36 -7.85 -1.26
CA ALA A 38 22.85 -8.30 0.01
C ALA A 38 23.95 -8.19 1.08
N PHE A 39 23.69 -7.43 2.14
CA PHE A 39 24.44 -7.54 3.38
C PHE A 39 23.50 -7.46 4.58
N GLY A 40 23.59 -8.47 5.47
CA GLY A 40 22.96 -8.50 6.78
C GLY A 40 22.27 -9.83 7.13
N ASN A 41 23.05 -10.85 7.52
CA ASN A 41 22.56 -12.09 8.19
C ASN A 41 21.97 -11.72 9.58
N GLU A 42 20.87 -12.25 10.10
CA GLU A 42 20.08 -13.47 9.81
C GLU A 42 18.56 -13.19 9.87
N PRO A 43 17.76 -13.68 8.90
CA PRO A 43 16.31 -13.72 9.03
C PRO A 43 15.85 -15.07 9.61
N ILE A 44 14.74 -15.05 10.35
CA ILE A 44 13.87 -16.22 10.56
C ILE A 44 13.26 -16.59 9.20
N ALA A 45 14.10 -17.13 8.32
CA ALA A 45 13.80 -17.80 7.06
C ALA A 45 15.13 -18.19 6.40
N LYS A 46 15.92 -19.08 7.01
CA LYS A 46 16.85 -19.90 6.23
C LYS A 46 16.23 -21.27 6.03
N THR A 47 15.60 -21.45 4.87
CA THR A 47 15.90 -22.57 3.95
C THR A 47 14.99 -22.52 2.70
N GLY A 48 15.60 -22.31 1.53
CA GLY A 48 15.32 -23.11 0.33
C GLY A 48 14.01 -22.93 -0.46
N SER A 49 13.05 -22.13 0.00
CA SER A 49 11.87 -21.75 -0.81
C SER A 49 11.26 -20.49 -0.21
N ASN A 50 10.98 -19.46 -1.02
CA ASN A 50 10.14 -18.32 -0.61
C ASN A 50 8.68 -18.73 -0.27
N GLU A 51 8.38 -20.02 -0.25
CA GLU A 51 7.07 -20.56 0.10
C GLU A 51 6.88 -20.49 1.63
N VAL A 52 6.23 -19.42 2.07
CA VAL A 52 5.65 -19.38 3.42
C VAL A 52 4.56 -20.45 3.48
N ASN A 53 4.53 -21.22 4.58
CA ASN A 53 3.49 -22.22 4.77
C ASN A 53 2.11 -21.55 4.85
N LYS A 54 1.38 -21.54 3.73
CA LYS A 54 0.06 -20.92 3.60
C LYS A 54 -1.01 -21.56 4.50
N SER A 55 -0.81 -22.74 5.08
CA SER A 55 -1.77 -23.22 6.10
C SER A 55 -1.60 -22.55 7.46
N LYS A 56 -0.44 -21.92 7.69
CA LYS A 56 -0.05 -21.36 8.99
C LYS A 56 0.11 -19.85 9.01
N TYR A 57 0.25 -19.21 7.85
CA TYR A 57 0.53 -17.77 7.79
C TYR A 57 -0.31 -17.04 6.74
N ILE A 58 -0.37 -15.72 6.91
CA ILE A 58 -0.95 -14.74 5.98
C ILE A 58 0.07 -13.61 5.82
N ARG A 59 0.33 -13.17 4.58
CA ARG A 59 1.16 -12.00 4.31
C ARG A 59 0.32 -10.83 3.83
N ILE A 60 0.42 -9.70 4.53
CA ILE A 60 -0.39 -8.50 4.24
C ILE A 60 0.53 -7.30 4.07
N VAL A 61 0.17 -6.42 3.13
CA VAL A 61 0.79 -5.12 2.92
C VAL A 61 -0.25 -4.04 3.13
N SER A 62 0.10 -3.01 3.90
CA SER A 62 -0.56 -1.70 3.93
C SER A 62 0.31 -0.68 3.20
N PHE A 63 -0.27 0.14 2.34
CA PHE A 63 0.47 1.17 1.60
C PHE A 63 -0.44 2.30 1.13
N ASN A 64 -0.30 3.48 1.72
CA ASN A 64 -0.85 4.72 1.16
C ASN A 64 -0.08 5.08 -0.12
N ILE A 65 -0.77 5.17 -1.27
CA ILE A 65 -0.11 5.34 -2.58
C ILE A 65 -0.12 6.78 -3.10
N MET A 66 -0.52 7.75 -2.27
CA MET A 66 -0.63 9.16 -2.61
C MET A 66 -1.61 9.44 -3.76
N ALA A 67 -2.76 10.01 -3.42
CA ALA A 67 -3.86 10.28 -4.34
C ALA A 67 -3.41 11.29 -5.38
N ALA A 68 -4.05 11.22 -6.55
CA ALA A 68 -3.78 12.18 -7.61
C ALA A 68 -4.02 13.65 -7.25
N SER A 69 -4.93 13.93 -6.32
CA SER A 69 -5.21 15.27 -5.81
C SER A 69 -4.04 15.87 -5.03
N TRP A 70 -3.12 15.04 -4.52
CA TRP A 70 -1.98 15.50 -3.75
C TRP A 70 -0.76 15.81 -4.61
N THR A 71 -0.72 15.41 -5.88
CA THR A 71 0.52 15.46 -6.65
C THR A 71 0.86 16.78 -7.33
N GLU A 72 0.50 17.86 -6.67
CA GLU A 72 0.86 19.19 -7.11
C GLU A 72 2.31 19.48 -6.67
N PRO A 73 3.23 19.76 -7.62
CA PRO A 73 4.63 20.01 -7.29
C PRO A 73 4.85 21.07 -6.21
N GLU A 74 3.96 22.06 -6.12
CA GLU A 74 4.03 23.15 -5.15
C GLU A 74 3.89 22.65 -3.70
N LYS A 75 3.15 21.57 -3.46
CA LYS A 75 2.99 20.97 -2.12
C LYS A 75 4.23 20.24 -1.63
N TYR A 76 5.01 19.71 -2.57
CA TYR A 76 6.18 18.87 -2.29
C TYR A 76 7.49 19.59 -2.61
N ALA A 77 7.47 20.90 -2.91
CA ALA A 77 8.68 21.65 -3.16
C ALA A 77 9.63 21.53 -1.95
N PRO A 78 10.92 21.23 -2.14
CA PRO A 78 11.69 21.37 -3.39
C PRO A 78 11.76 20.13 -4.30
N ILE A 79 11.01 19.06 -4.01
CA ILE A 79 11.03 17.82 -4.81
C ILE A 79 10.68 18.13 -6.28
N PRO A 80 11.44 17.62 -7.27
CA PRO A 80 11.18 17.90 -8.67
C PRO A 80 9.76 17.49 -9.10
N ALA A 81 9.08 18.36 -9.86
CA ALA A 81 7.72 18.12 -10.35
C ALA A 81 7.55 16.78 -11.09
N ASP A 82 8.63 16.31 -11.71
CA ASP A 82 8.64 15.09 -12.49
C ASP A 82 8.67 13.81 -11.62
N VAL A 83 8.95 13.94 -10.32
CA VAL A 83 8.93 12.86 -9.32
C VAL A 83 7.52 12.64 -8.78
N VAL A 84 6.80 13.73 -8.49
CA VAL A 84 5.41 13.67 -8.01
C VAL A 84 4.40 13.46 -9.14
N ASP A 85 4.82 13.59 -10.39
CA ASP A 85 3.96 13.41 -11.57
C ASP A 85 3.09 12.14 -11.49
N ARG A 86 1.80 12.36 -11.76
CA ARG A 86 0.76 11.33 -11.61
C ARG A 86 1.02 10.04 -12.34
N ASP A 87 1.45 10.16 -13.58
CA ASP A 87 1.59 8.99 -14.45
C ASP A 87 2.90 8.27 -14.19
N LYS A 88 3.94 8.98 -13.78
CA LYS A 88 5.20 8.37 -13.38
C LYS A 88 5.11 7.64 -12.04
N ARG A 89 4.46 8.25 -11.03
CA ARG A 89 4.38 7.64 -9.69
C ARG A 89 3.64 6.30 -9.72
N ILE A 90 2.53 6.21 -10.46
CA ILE A 90 1.72 4.99 -10.47
C ILE A 90 2.48 3.81 -11.09
N LEU A 91 3.41 4.08 -12.02
CA LEU A 91 4.32 3.07 -12.55
C LEU A 91 5.27 2.53 -11.47
N LYS A 92 5.74 3.40 -10.56
CA LYS A 92 6.56 3.01 -9.40
C LYS A 92 5.80 2.20 -8.38
N VAL A 93 4.55 2.58 -8.09
CA VAL A 93 3.64 1.76 -7.26
C VAL A 93 3.45 0.37 -7.89
N ILE A 94 3.23 0.28 -9.21
CA ILE A 94 3.10 -1.01 -9.91
C ILE A 94 4.39 -1.84 -9.83
N GLU A 95 5.56 -1.23 -10.00
CA GLU A 95 6.87 -1.89 -9.85
C GLU A 95 7.01 -2.49 -8.45
N TYR A 96 6.69 -1.73 -7.40
CA TYR A 96 6.66 -2.22 -6.03
C TYR A 96 5.70 -3.40 -5.85
N LEU A 97 4.44 -3.27 -6.26
CA LEU A 97 3.44 -4.32 -6.07
C LEU A 97 3.81 -5.63 -6.79
N LYS A 98 4.44 -5.53 -7.98
CA LYS A 98 4.96 -6.69 -8.71
C LYS A 98 6.14 -7.34 -8.00
N MET A 99 7.04 -6.54 -7.42
CA MET A 99 8.15 -7.04 -6.60
C MET A 99 7.61 -7.72 -5.34
N ALA A 100 6.74 -7.05 -4.58
CA ALA A 100 6.13 -7.60 -3.37
C ALA A 100 5.34 -8.89 -3.65
N ARG A 101 4.69 -9.01 -4.82
CA ARG A 101 4.07 -10.27 -5.24
C ARG A 101 5.05 -11.45 -5.32
N GLN A 102 6.33 -11.22 -5.64
CA GLN A 102 7.35 -12.27 -5.66
C GLN A 102 7.68 -12.76 -4.24
N ASP A 103 7.38 -11.96 -3.23
CA ASP A 103 7.39 -12.31 -1.82
C ASP A 103 6.07 -13.00 -1.39
N ASP A 104 5.25 -13.49 -2.31
CA ASP A 104 4.05 -14.28 -2.01
C ASP A 104 3.04 -13.55 -1.08
N ILE A 105 2.86 -12.24 -1.31
CA ILE A 105 1.85 -11.44 -0.60
C ILE A 105 0.44 -11.94 -0.90
N ASP A 106 -0.36 -12.13 0.16
CA ASP A 106 -1.73 -12.60 0.07
C ASP A 106 -2.73 -11.46 -0.10
N VAL A 107 -2.52 -10.34 0.58
CA VAL A 107 -3.44 -9.19 0.57
C VAL A 107 -2.65 -7.89 0.51
N PHE A 108 -2.97 -7.05 -0.46
CA PHE A 108 -2.61 -5.63 -0.45
C PHE A 108 -3.80 -4.80 -0.01
N VAL A 109 -3.57 -3.87 0.90
CA VAL A 109 -4.53 -2.86 1.33
C VAL A 109 -3.91 -1.51 1.02
N LEU A 110 -4.49 -0.80 0.07
CA LEU A 110 -3.96 0.46 -0.45
C LEU A 110 -4.89 1.60 -0.04
N GLN A 111 -4.33 2.73 0.35
CA GLN A 111 -5.08 3.97 0.64
C GLN A 111 -4.93 4.95 -0.52
N GLU A 112 -5.77 5.98 -0.54
CA GLU A 112 -5.65 7.07 -1.51
C GLU A 112 -5.77 6.66 -2.99
N VAL A 113 -6.45 5.55 -3.27
CA VAL A 113 -6.63 5.04 -4.63
C VAL A 113 -7.83 5.72 -5.29
N ASN A 114 -7.64 6.40 -6.42
CA ASN A 114 -8.76 6.85 -7.26
C ASN A 114 -9.21 5.78 -8.27
N ALA A 115 -10.35 6.00 -8.94
CA ALA A 115 -10.92 5.05 -9.90
C ALA A 115 -9.97 4.71 -11.07
N ARG A 116 -9.16 5.68 -11.51
CA ARG A 116 -8.20 5.49 -12.61
C ARG A 116 -7.05 4.60 -12.16
N GLU A 117 -6.43 4.92 -11.02
CA GLU A 117 -5.35 4.16 -10.42
C GLU A 117 -5.81 2.74 -10.10
N PHE A 118 -7.00 2.57 -9.51
CA PHE A 118 -7.56 1.24 -9.24
C PHE A 118 -7.64 0.38 -10.50
N LYS A 119 -8.11 0.94 -11.63
CA LYS A 119 -8.16 0.23 -12.91
C LYS A 119 -6.76 -0.20 -13.37
N ILE A 120 -5.79 0.71 -13.33
CA ILE A 120 -4.40 0.44 -13.74
C ILE A 120 -3.76 -0.63 -12.85
N LEU A 121 -3.90 -0.51 -11.53
CA LEU A 121 -3.37 -1.44 -10.54
C LEU A 121 -3.98 -2.85 -10.70
N ARG A 122 -5.30 -2.92 -10.94
CA ARG A 122 -5.99 -4.18 -11.21
C ARG A 122 -5.50 -4.84 -12.49
N GLU A 123 -5.28 -4.07 -13.55
CA GLU A 123 -4.71 -4.59 -14.80
C GLU A 123 -3.26 -5.08 -14.59
N ALA A 124 -2.46 -4.36 -13.81
CA ALA A 124 -1.07 -4.69 -13.54
C ALA A 124 -0.88 -5.93 -12.64
N LEU A 125 -1.70 -6.08 -11.59
CA LEU A 125 -1.72 -7.28 -10.74
C LEU A 125 -2.35 -8.48 -11.46
N GLY A 126 -3.26 -8.19 -12.39
CA GLY A 126 -3.83 -9.15 -13.33
C GLY A 126 -4.90 -10.05 -12.74
N LYS A 127 -5.23 -11.10 -13.48
CA LYS A 127 -6.34 -12.02 -13.17
C LYS A 127 -6.14 -12.87 -11.92
N ASP A 128 -4.97 -12.82 -11.28
CA ASP A 128 -4.62 -13.65 -10.13
C ASP A 128 -5.09 -13.04 -8.81
N PHE A 129 -5.69 -11.84 -8.84
CA PHE A 129 -6.23 -11.16 -7.68
C PHE A 129 -7.74 -10.94 -7.80
N TYR A 130 -8.44 -11.00 -6.68
CA TYR A 130 -9.71 -10.32 -6.49
C TYR A 130 -9.44 -8.90 -6.01
N SER A 131 -10.27 -7.93 -6.38
CA SER A 131 -10.03 -6.54 -6.00
C SER A 131 -11.32 -5.73 -5.91
N GLN A 132 -11.41 -4.87 -4.89
CA GLN A 132 -12.49 -3.89 -4.74
C GLN A 132 -11.95 -2.63 -4.05
N MET A 133 -12.49 -1.47 -4.40
CA MET A 133 -12.26 -0.21 -3.68
C MET A 133 -13.54 0.32 -3.07
N ALA A 134 -13.39 1.11 -2.01
CA ALA A 134 -14.38 2.04 -1.51
C ALA A 134 -14.03 3.46 -1.96
N TYR A 135 -15.02 4.34 -1.99
CA TYR A 135 -14.85 5.75 -2.31
C TYR A 135 -15.17 6.57 -1.08
N ASN A 136 -14.26 7.45 -0.70
CA ASN A 136 -14.51 8.50 0.26
C ASN A 136 -15.59 9.46 -0.27
N ALA A 137 -16.34 10.07 0.64
CA ALA A 137 -17.47 10.92 0.30
C ALA A 137 -16.98 12.23 -0.34
N PRO A 138 -17.45 12.58 -1.56
CA PRO A 138 -17.03 13.80 -2.22
C PRO A 138 -17.32 15.09 -1.47
N GLY A 139 -18.43 15.14 -0.75
CA GLY A 139 -18.87 16.37 -0.09
C GLY A 139 -18.00 16.81 1.08
N TYR A 140 -17.24 15.89 1.69
CA TYR A 140 -16.33 16.20 2.79
C TYR A 140 -14.95 16.61 2.25
N TRP A 141 -14.34 15.73 1.47
CA TRP A 141 -12.98 15.90 0.93
C TRP A 141 -12.84 17.00 -0.13
N ALA A 142 -13.91 17.35 -0.86
CA ALA A 142 -13.87 18.48 -1.79
C ALA A 142 -13.94 19.86 -1.10
N THR A 143 -14.23 19.90 0.21
CA THR A 143 -14.35 21.14 0.99
C THR A 143 -13.14 21.43 1.87
N GLU A 144 -12.20 20.49 1.99
CA GLU A 144 -10.94 20.73 2.69
C GLU A 144 -10.10 21.74 1.91
N GLY A 145 -9.91 22.91 2.53
CA GLY A 145 -9.36 24.12 1.92
C GLY A 145 -7.88 24.05 1.53
N ASP A 146 -7.24 22.89 1.69
CA ASP A 146 -5.82 22.67 1.44
C ASP A 146 -5.53 22.04 0.07
N LEU A 147 -6.57 21.77 -0.73
CA LEU A 147 -6.39 21.47 -2.15
C LEU A 147 -6.10 22.78 -2.90
N PRO A 148 -4.96 22.92 -3.60
CA PRO A 148 -4.61 24.18 -4.25
C PRO A 148 -5.51 24.46 -5.45
N ASP A 149 -6.23 23.43 -5.94
CA ASP A 149 -7.34 23.56 -6.86
C ASP A 149 -8.46 22.53 -6.55
N PRO A 150 -9.57 22.95 -5.89
CA PRO A 150 -10.72 22.09 -5.66
C PRO A 150 -11.33 21.51 -6.96
N ALA A 151 -11.12 22.14 -8.12
CA ALA A 151 -11.58 21.62 -9.41
C ALA A 151 -10.76 20.42 -9.91
N LYS A 152 -9.58 20.15 -9.31
CA LYS A 152 -8.75 18.97 -9.60
C LYS A 152 -8.97 17.82 -8.62
N TRP A 153 -9.83 17.99 -7.63
CA TRP A 153 -10.16 16.92 -6.70
C TRP A 153 -10.81 15.74 -7.42
N GLU A 154 -10.34 14.53 -7.11
CA GLU A 154 -10.92 13.28 -7.61
C GLU A 154 -11.23 12.37 -6.41
N PRO A 155 -12.40 11.67 -6.40
CA PRO A 155 -12.69 10.70 -5.36
C PRO A 155 -11.61 9.62 -5.27
N ASN A 156 -11.06 9.47 -4.07
CA ASN A 156 -10.12 8.43 -3.69
C ASN A 156 -10.72 7.55 -2.58
N GLY A 157 -10.00 6.54 -2.13
CA GLY A 157 -10.37 5.76 -0.96
C GLY A 157 -9.52 4.49 -0.84
N PRO A 158 -9.84 3.62 0.13
CA PRO A 158 -9.09 2.40 0.31
C PRO A 158 -9.49 1.31 -0.69
N ALA A 159 -8.52 0.50 -1.09
CA ALA A 159 -8.69 -0.65 -1.98
C ALA A 159 -8.03 -1.91 -1.41
N ILE A 160 -8.67 -3.06 -1.61
CA ILE A 160 -8.12 -4.36 -1.26
C ILE A 160 -7.86 -5.16 -2.53
N PHE A 161 -6.68 -5.74 -2.64
CA PHE A 161 -6.33 -6.75 -3.65
C PHE A 161 -5.95 -8.05 -2.94
N ALA A 162 -6.63 -9.14 -3.25
CA ALA A 162 -6.47 -10.42 -2.56
C ALA A 162 -6.11 -11.56 -3.52
N SER A 163 -4.98 -12.22 -3.26
CA SER A 163 -4.41 -13.28 -4.09
C SER A 163 -5.34 -14.49 -4.14
N LYS A 164 -5.75 -14.88 -5.35
CA LYS A 164 -6.62 -16.05 -5.57
C LYS A 164 -6.00 -17.35 -5.08
N SER A 165 -4.66 -17.43 -5.08
CA SER A 165 -3.93 -18.59 -4.60
C SER A 165 -4.20 -18.91 -3.12
N ARG A 166 -4.67 -17.92 -2.36
CA ARG A 166 -4.88 -18.03 -0.91
C ARG A 166 -6.25 -18.60 -0.52
N PHE A 167 -7.18 -18.70 -1.47
CA PHE A 167 -8.56 -19.08 -1.21
C PHE A 167 -8.94 -20.39 -1.93
N PRO A 168 -9.88 -21.18 -1.38
CA PRO A 168 -10.39 -22.35 -2.07
C PRO A 168 -10.97 -21.98 -3.44
N GLU A 169 -10.86 -22.89 -4.41
CA GLU A 169 -11.48 -22.71 -5.72
C GLU A 169 -13.00 -22.49 -5.57
N GLY A 170 -13.54 -21.52 -6.28
CA GLY A 170 -14.96 -21.12 -6.17
C GLY A 170 -15.32 -20.27 -4.96
N ASN A 171 -14.44 -20.12 -3.96
CA ASN A 171 -14.67 -19.28 -2.79
C ASN A 171 -14.15 -17.85 -3.02
N LYS A 172 -14.99 -17.00 -3.62
CA LYS A 172 -14.66 -15.58 -3.84
C LYS A 172 -14.78 -14.81 -2.52
N PRO A 173 -13.89 -13.84 -2.26
CA PRO A 173 -14.08 -12.92 -1.14
C PRO A 173 -15.37 -12.12 -1.30
N ASP A 174 -16.07 -11.93 -0.19
CA ASP A 174 -17.20 -11.03 -0.06
C ASP A 174 -16.67 -9.64 0.29
N PHE A 175 -16.89 -8.67 -0.59
CA PHE A 175 -16.45 -7.30 -0.39
C PHE A 175 -17.65 -6.41 -0.06
N SER A 176 -17.49 -5.53 0.93
CA SER A 176 -18.50 -4.52 1.24
C SER A 176 -17.87 -3.21 1.71
N GLN A 177 -18.55 -2.11 1.48
CA GLN A 177 -18.07 -0.75 1.75
C GLN A 177 -18.93 -0.13 2.84
N HIS A 178 -18.32 0.58 3.78
CA HIS A 178 -19.00 1.15 4.95
C HIS A 178 -18.50 2.55 5.21
N ALA A 179 -19.40 3.53 5.34
CA ALA A 179 -19.03 4.84 5.84
C ALA A 179 -18.57 4.72 7.30
N LEU A 180 -17.50 5.43 7.66
CA LEU A 180 -16.97 5.49 9.03
C LEU A 180 -17.54 6.69 9.82
N GLY A 181 -18.65 7.25 9.38
CA GLY A 181 -19.29 8.39 10.02
C GLY A 181 -19.72 9.41 8.98
N ASP A 182 -19.97 10.63 9.45
CA ASP A 182 -20.36 11.75 8.58
C ASP A 182 -19.14 12.53 8.06
N ALA A 183 -17.94 12.21 8.55
CA ALA A 183 -16.63 12.71 8.10
C ALA A 183 -16.22 12.22 6.70
N GLY A 184 -17.02 11.36 6.07
CA GLY A 184 -16.78 10.99 4.68
C GLY A 184 -15.68 9.96 4.41
N ASN A 185 -14.91 9.49 5.39
CA ASN A 185 -14.06 8.31 5.19
C ASN A 185 -14.86 7.02 5.11
N PHE A 186 -14.35 6.09 4.29
CA PHE A 186 -14.95 4.78 4.09
C PHE A 186 -13.98 3.66 4.47
N CYS A 187 -14.54 2.57 4.96
CA CYS A 187 -13.87 1.29 5.13
C CYS A 187 -14.28 0.35 3.98
N ILE A 188 -13.28 -0.25 3.32
CA ILE A 188 -13.50 -1.42 2.48
C ILE A 188 -13.27 -2.67 3.32
N THR A 189 -14.23 -3.58 3.31
CA THR A 189 -14.10 -4.89 3.98
C THR A 189 -13.94 -5.99 2.96
N MET A 190 -13.17 -7.00 3.32
CA MET A 190 -13.09 -8.28 2.63
C MET A 190 -13.32 -9.38 3.65
N LYS A 191 -14.21 -10.34 3.35
CA LYS A 191 -14.42 -11.55 4.14
C LYS A 191 -14.25 -12.78 3.27
N VAL A 192 -13.40 -13.71 3.69
CA VAL A 192 -13.11 -14.92 2.92
C VAL A 192 -12.61 -16.06 3.81
N ARG A 193 -12.92 -17.31 3.44
CA ARG A 193 -12.33 -18.50 4.09
C ARG A 193 -10.97 -18.79 3.48
N LEU A 194 -9.96 -18.94 4.34
CA LEU A 194 -8.60 -19.26 3.93
C LEU A 194 -8.51 -20.72 3.44
N LYS A 195 -7.76 -20.95 2.36
CA LYS A 195 -7.55 -22.29 1.82
C LYS A 195 -6.87 -23.18 2.86
N ASP A 196 -7.25 -24.45 2.88
CA ASP A 196 -6.70 -25.50 3.74
C ASP A 196 -6.85 -25.22 5.25
N THR A 197 -7.74 -24.30 5.63
CA THR A 197 -8.09 -24.02 7.02
C THR A 197 -9.61 -23.93 7.24
N ASN A 198 -10.02 -23.98 8.50
CA ASN A 198 -11.39 -23.68 8.90
C ASN A 198 -11.57 -22.21 9.32
N THR A 199 -10.60 -21.36 8.99
CA THR A 199 -10.51 -19.98 9.45
C THR A 199 -11.03 -19.01 8.40
N THR A 200 -11.83 -18.05 8.85
CA THR A 200 -12.27 -16.91 8.05
C THR A 200 -11.33 -15.74 8.31
N LEU A 201 -10.80 -15.14 7.26
CA LEU A 201 -10.12 -13.86 7.31
C LEU A 201 -11.13 -12.74 7.02
N ARG A 202 -11.17 -11.73 7.89
CA ARG A 202 -11.77 -10.43 7.63
C ARG A 202 -10.67 -9.38 7.57
N VAL A 203 -10.60 -8.63 6.47
CA VAL A 203 -9.68 -7.49 6.31
C VAL A 203 -10.51 -6.23 6.21
N PHE A 204 -10.11 -5.20 6.95
CA PHE A 204 -10.71 -3.87 6.97
C PHE A 204 -9.65 -2.90 6.47
N GLY A 205 -9.80 -2.44 5.23
CA GLY A 205 -8.97 -1.39 4.64
C GLY A 205 -9.53 -0.03 4.97
N VAL A 206 -8.72 0.80 5.61
CA VAL A 206 -9.11 2.11 6.14
C VAL A 206 -8.10 3.18 5.75
N HIS A 207 -8.57 4.42 5.73
CA HIS A 207 -7.78 5.66 5.80
C HIS A 207 -8.58 6.54 6.77
N LEU A 208 -8.06 6.79 7.99
CA LEU A 208 -8.77 7.55 9.02
C LEU A 208 -8.35 9.02 8.98
N ASP A 209 -9.18 9.91 9.52
CA ASP A 209 -8.82 11.32 9.65
C ASP A 209 -7.61 11.53 10.57
N ASP A 210 -6.86 12.59 10.27
CA ASP A 210 -5.78 13.07 11.13
C ASP A 210 -6.28 13.29 12.56
N THR A 211 -5.55 12.73 13.49
CA THR A 211 -5.80 12.81 14.93
C THR A 211 -4.53 13.37 15.54
N PRO A 212 -4.39 14.70 15.68
CA PRO A 212 -3.18 15.31 16.22
C PRO A 212 -2.89 14.73 17.61
N THR A 213 -1.61 14.48 17.87
CA THR A 213 -1.14 13.87 19.13
C THR A 213 -1.21 14.84 20.32
N GLN A 214 -1.51 16.12 20.09
CA GLN A 214 -1.63 17.14 21.12
C GLN A 214 -3.08 17.22 21.65
N PRO A 215 -3.28 17.20 22.98
CA PRO A 215 -4.62 17.17 23.61
C PRO A 215 -5.44 18.45 23.45
N ASP A 216 -4.89 19.49 22.82
CA ASP A 216 -5.52 20.81 22.69
C ASP A 216 -6.26 21.01 21.36
N ASP A 217 -6.18 20.05 20.43
CA ASP A 217 -6.91 20.08 19.16
C ASP A 217 -8.11 19.11 19.19
N ASP A 218 -9.14 19.55 19.93
CA ASP A 218 -10.30 18.75 20.34
C ASP A 218 -11.13 18.21 19.16
N GLN A 219 -11.10 18.85 17.99
CA GLN A 219 -11.98 18.50 16.88
C GLN A 219 -11.43 17.35 16.02
N LEU A 220 -10.20 17.45 15.53
CA LEU A 220 -9.58 16.39 14.71
C LEU A 220 -9.41 15.09 15.53
N THR A 221 -9.00 15.23 16.79
CA THR A 221 -8.95 14.10 17.73
C THR A 221 -10.30 13.40 17.92
N MET A 222 -11.40 14.16 17.85
CA MET A 222 -12.76 13.63 17.96
C MET A 222 -13.20 12.89 16.69
N MET A 223 -12.79 13.36 15.50
CA MET A 223 -13.18 12.76 14.22
C MET A 223 -12.55 11.37 14.04
N GLY A 224 -11.23 11.26 14.12
CA GLY A 224 -10.55 9.96 14.02
C GLY A 224 -11.02 8.97 15.11
N LYS A 225 -11.37 9.47 16.31
CA LYS A 225 -12.01 8.66 17.35
C LYS A 225 -13.40 8.17 16.95
N MET A 226 -14.27 9.03 16.41
CA MET A 226 -15.61 8.66 15.96
C MET A 226 -15.56 7.61 14.84
N GLU A 227 -14.62 7.77 13.91
CA GLU A 227 -14.37 6.81 12.84
C GLU A 227 -13.88 5.47 13.36
N THR A 228 -12.93 5.50 14.31
CA THR A 228 -12.44 4.30 14.97
C THR A 228 -13.56 3.58 15.73
N GLU A 229 -14.42 4.30 16.42
CA GLU A 229 -15.59 3.73 17.09
C GLU A 229 -16.60 3.13 16.09
N ALA A 230 -16.82 3.78 14.94
CA ALA A 230 -17.64 3.24 13.86
C ALA A 230 -17.04 1.95 13.29
N LEU A 231 -15.73 1.93 13.08
CA LEU A 231 -14.98 0.74 12.67
C LEU A 231 -15.15 -0.38 13.70
N MET A 232 -15.04 -0.10 15.01
CA MET A 232 -15.21 -1.13 16.04
C MET A 232 -16.63 -1.69 16.07
N ARG A 233 -17.66 -0.88 15.82
CA ARG A 233 -19.05 -1.37 15.66
C ARG A 233 -19.19 -2.32 14.48
N LEU A 234 -18.52 -2.01 13.37
CA LEU A 234 -18.52 -2.85 12.15
C LEU A 234 -17.76 -4.17 12.37
N VAL A 235 -16.58 -4.09 12.98
CA VAL A 235 -15.73 -5.25 13.32
C VAL A 235 -16.47 -6.20 14.27
N GLY A 236 -17.16 -5.63 15.27
CA GLY A 236 -17.90 -6.34 16.31
C GLY A 236 -17.00 -7.13 17.27
N GLY A 237 -17.62 -7.95 18.12
CA GLY A 237 -16.89 -8.78 19.08
C GLY A 237 -16.05 -9.90 18.45
N GLN A 238 -15.18 -10.50 19.26
CA GLN A 238 -14.39 -11.67 18.88
C GLN A 238 -15.28 -12.85 18.48
N LYS A 239 -14.82 -13.63 17.49
CA LYS A 239 -15.51 -14.83 17.00
C LYS A 239 -14.51 -15.95 16.81
N ASP A 240 -14.92 -17.17 17.18
CA ASP A 240 -14.11 -18.37 16.96
C ASP A 240 -13.81 -18.56 15.47
N ARG A 241 -12.58 -18.95 15.16
CA ARG A 241 -12.10 -19.22 13.79
C ARG A 241 -12.26 -18.02 12.83
N VAL A 242 -12.28 -16.81 13.37
CA VAL A 242 -12.25 -15.57 12.59
C VAL A 242 -11.01 -14.78 12.99
N ILE A 243 -10.17 -14.48 12.01
CA ILE A 243 -9.06 -13.53 12.12
C ILE A 243 -9.55 -12.20 11.58
N ASP A 244 -9.35 -11.14 12.36
CA ASP A 244 -9.62 -9.78 11.93
C ASP A 244 -8.29 -9.04 11.73
N VAL A 245 -8.17 -8.38 10.58
CA VAL A 245 -7.05 -7.51 10.26
C VAL A 245 -7.58 -6.14 9.88
N ILE A 246 -7.14 -5.10 10.58
CA ILE A 246 -7.30 -3.71 10.14
C ILE A 246 -5.97 -3.30 9.56
N ALA A 247 -5.96 -2.81 8.33
CA ALA A 247 -4.75 -2.36 7.66
C ALA A 247 -5.01 -1.02 7.00
N GLY A 248 -4.13 -0.07 7.23
CA GLY A 248 -4.19 1.22 6.58
C GLY A 248 -3.47 2.33 7.30
N ASP A 249 -3.59 3.49 6.69
CA ASP A 249 -3.17 4.76 7.25
C ASP A 249 -4.19 5.20 8.29
N LEU A 250 -3.77 5.28 9.55
CA LEU A 250 -4.61 5.74 10.65
C LEU A 250 -4.39 7.22 10.96
N ASN A 251 -3.46 7.89 10.24
CA ASN A 251 -2.97 9.25 10.50
C ASN A 251 -2.61 9.52 11.97
N ILE A 252 -2.24 8.48 12.73
CA ILE A 252 -1.76 8.64 14.11
C ILE A 252 -0.92 7.45 14.54
N ASN A 253 0.17 7.74 15.25
CA ASN A 253 0.92 6.70 15.95
C ASN A 253 0.12 6.15 17.14
N LEU A 254 -0.05 4.82 17.17
CA LEU A 254 -0.64 4.08 18.29
C LEU A 254 0.29 3.87 19.50
N GLY A 255 1.13 4.85 19.82
CA GLY A 255 1.97 4.87 21.02
C GLY A 255 1.17 4.89 22.34
N PRO A 256 1.84 4.79 23.49
CA PRO A 256 1.19 4.69 24.80
C PRO A 256 0.30 5.90 25.17
N HIS A 257 0.50 7.03 24.51
CA HIS A 257 -0.25 8.27 24.73
C HIS A 257 -1.39 8.49 23.73
N SER A 258 -1.51 7.66 22.69
CA SER A 258 -2.54 7.87 21.67
C SER A 258 -3.94 7.54 22.21
N PRO A 259 -4.93 8.40 21.93
CA PRO A 259 -6.33 8.17 22.31
C PRO A 259 -6.92 6.93 21.62
N LEU A 260 -6.42 6.57 20.43
CA LEU A 260 -6.93 5.42 19.66
C LEU A 260 -6.38 4.09 20.17
N THR A 261 -5.15 4.05 20.69
CA THR A 261 -4.51 2.82 21.23
C THR A 261 -5.42 2.12 22.24
N ARG A 262 -6.05 2.88 23.14
CA ARG A 262 -6.97 2.34 24.16
C ARG A 262 -8.19 1.64 23.56
N ILE A 263 -8.66 2.08 22.40
CA ILE A 263 -9.81 1.47 21.72
C ILE A 263 -9.38 0.11 21.17
N PHE A 264 -8.26 0.06 20.44
CA PHE A 264 -7.74 -1.18 19.87
C PHE A 264 -7.33 -2.21 20.93
N ASP A 265 -6.70 -1.77 22.03
CA ASP A 265 -6.32 -2.61 23.17
C ASP A 265 -7.55 -3.24 23.85
N ARG A 266 -8.61 -2.45 24.04
CA ARG A 266 -9.87 -2.94 24.61
C ARG A 266 -10.48 -4.02 23.73
N GLU A 267 -10.42 -3.83 22.42
CA GLU A 267 -10.93 -4.77 21.41
C GLU A 267 -9.96 -5.92 21.08
N LYS A 268 -8.82 -5.98 21.79
CA LYS A 268 -7.79 -7.05 21.70
C LYS A 268 -7.11 -7.16 20.34
N PHE A 269 -6.92 -6.02 19.68
CA PHE A 269 -6.03 -5.94 18.54
C PHE A 269 -4.57 -5.84 19.02
N VAL A 270 -3.68 -6.45 18.25
CA VAL A 270 -2.23 -6.38 18.42
C VAL A 270 -1.65 -5.77 17.16
N ASP A 271 -0.88 -4.70 17.31
CA ASP A 271 -0.24 -4.05 16.18
C ASP A 271 1.02 -4.81 15.73
N ALA A 272 1.16 -4.99 14.42
CA ALA A 272 2.34 -5.56 13.78
C ALA A 272 3.59 -4.68 13.97
N VAL A 273 3.44 -3.37 14.18
CA VAL A 273 4.55 -2.46 14.52
C VAL A 273 5.32 -2.98 15.76
N ASN A 274 4.66 -3.65 16.71
CA ASN A 274 5.30 -4.20 17.91
C ASN A 274 6.29 -5.36 17.65
N VAL A 275 6.28 -5.94 16.44
CA VAL A 275 7.20 -7.02 16.05
C VAL A 275 8.12 -6.62 14.91
N LEU A 276 8.26 -5.31 14.67
CA LEU A 276 9.25 -4.79 13.75
C LEU A 276 10.64 -5.20 14.21
N ASN A 277 11.49 -5.55 13.23
CA ASN A 277 12.89 -5.85 13.50
C ASN A 277 13.66 -4.55 13.79
N VAL A 278 13.58 -4.10 15.05
CA VAL A 278 14.04 -2.81 15.57
C VAL A 278 15.56 -2.65 15.67
N ASP A 279 16.35 -3.60 15.18
CA ASP A 279 17.75 -3.66 15.57
C ASP A 279 18.62 -2.46 15.12
N LYS A 280 18.23 -1.63 14.13
CA LYS A 280 19.15 -0.58 13.61
C LYS A 280 18.59 0.74 13.03
N VAL A 281 17.28 0.99 12.99
CA VAL A 281 16.73 2.20 12.31
C VAL A 281 15.50 2.72 13.07
N PRO A 282 15.34 4.05 13.28
CA PRO A 282 14.06 4.59 13.74
C PRO A 282 12.96 4.16 12.77
N VAL A 283 11.95 3.45 13.26
CA VAL A 283 10.90 2.94 12.38
C VAL A 283 9.86 4.03 12.18
N THR A 284 9.85 4.59 10.99
CA THR A 284 8.80 5.49 10.51
C THR A 284 8.07 4.83 9.34
N THR A 285 6.80 5.15 9.15
CA THR A 285 6.04 4.80 7.94
C THR A 285 5.90 5.98 6.98
N SER A 286 6.48 7.14 7.33
CA SER A 286 6.62 8.32 6.46
C SER A 286 8.10 8.70 6.27
N PRO A 287 8.51 9.20 5.09
CA PRO A 287 9.81 9.80 4.86
C PRO A 287 9.94 11.19 5.48
N TYR A 288 8.85 11.80 5.97
CA TYR A 288 8.90 13.07 6.69
C TYR A 288 9.05 12.80 8.19
N HIS A 289 9.93 13.54 8.85
CA HIS A 289 10.08 13.51 10.31
C HIS A 289 9.40 14.72 10.92
N GLU A 290 8.27 14.54 11.57
CA GLU A 290 7.74 15.54 12.47
C GLU A 290 8.50 15.45 13.80
N SER A 291 9.43 16.37 14.03
CA SER A 291 10.03 16.51 15.35
C SER A 291 9.00 17.11 16.32
N LEU A 292 8.10 16.28 16.85
CA LEU A 292 7.29 16.64 18.00
C LEU A 292 8.17 16.60 19.26
N ASP A 293 8.72 17.75 19.65
CA ASP A 293 9.33 18.02 20.95
C ASP A 293 10.18 16.87 21.55
N GLY A 294 11.07 16.28 20.74
CA GLY A 294 12.01 15.27 21.20
C GLY A 294 11.45 13.85 21.38
N VAL A 295 10.22 13.57 20.91
CA VAL A 295 9.66 12.22 20.82
C VAL A 295 9.86 11.69 19.41
N THR A 296 10.78 10.74 19.25
CA THR A 296 11.18 10.11 17.97
C THR A 296 10.16 9.11 17.41
N GLU A 297 8.95 9.06 17.98
CA GLU A 297 7.90 8.11 17.62
C GLU A 297 6.79 8.74 16.74
N ALA A 298 6.90 10.01 16.35
CA ALA A 298 5.82 10.76 15.69
C ALA A 298 5.36 10.23 14.32
N ASP A 299 6.22 9.53 13.57
CA ASP A 299 6.03 9.33 12.11
C ASP A 299 5.55 7.91 11.73
N ILE A 300 4.78 7.26 12.60
CA ILE A 300 4.14 5.96 12.32
C ILE A 300 2.65 6.22 12.13
N TYR A 301 2.20 6.25 10.88
CA TYR A 301 0.80 6.47 10.53
C TYR A 301 0.14 5.20 9.99
N ASP A 302 0.92 4.33 9.35
CA ASP A 302 0.45 3.09 8.76
C ASP A 302 0.53 1.94 9.76
N HIS A 303 -0.60 1.25 9.95
CA HIS A 303 -0.71 0.16 10.91
C HIS A 303 -1.31 -1.11 10.28
N ILE A 304 -0.88 -2.27 10.80
CA ILE A 304 -1.54 -3.56 10.55
C ILE A 304 -1.90 -4.16 11.91
N LEU A 305 -3.16 -4.00 12.29
CA LEU A 305 -3.70 -4.46 13.56
C LEU A 305 -4.37 -5.82 13.39
N VAL A 306 -4.06 -6.77 14.28
CA VAL A 306 -4.49 -8.16 14.17
C VAL A 306 -5.22 -8.61 15.43
N ARG A 307 -6.35 -9.30 15.26
CA ARG A 307 -7.10 -9.95 16.34
C ARG A 307 -7.35 -11.42 16.03
N ASN A 308 -7.30 -12.27 17.05
CA ASN A 308 -7.42 -13.73 16.97
C ASN A 308 -6.35 -14.42 16.10
N ALA A 309 -5.21 -13.77 15.94
CA ALA A 309 -3.99 -14.27 15.33
C ALA A 309 -2.81 -13.47 15.91
N LYS A 310 -1.59 -13.80 15.50
CA LYS A 310 -0.39 -13.11 16.00
C LYS A 310 0.48 -12.60 14.85
N PRO A 311 0.81 -11.30 14.78
CA PRO A 311 1.89 -10.86 13.90
C PRO A 311 3.21 -11.43 14.43
N VAL A 312 3.98 -12.08 13.57
CA VAL A 312 5.27 -12.73 13.93
C VAL A 312 6.47 -12.06 13.28
N TYR A 313 6.21 -11.21 12.30
CA TYR A 313 7.22 -10.42 11.61
C TYR A 313 6.54 -9.21 10.99
N ALA A 314 7.21 -8.06 11.06
CA ALA A 314 6.84 -6.87 10.32
C ALA A 314 8.08 -6.20 9.72
N LEU A 315 7.89 -5.52 8.60
CA LEU A 315 8.93 -4.78 7.89
C LEU A 315 8.32 -3.54 7.25
N VAL A 316 8.96 -2.40 7.45
CA VAL A 316 8.71 -1.20 6.65
C VAL A 316 9.73 -1.16 5.51
N ARG A 317 9.27 -0.90 4.28
CA ARG A 317 10.13 -0.88 3.09
C ARG A 317 10.64 0.53 2.79
N HIS A 318 11.76 0.90 3.40
CA HIS A 318 12.41 2.21 3.20
C HIS A 318 13.23 2.34 1.91
N PHE A 319 13.62 1.23 1.27
CA PHE A 319 14.45 1.19 0.05
C PHE A 319 15.80 1.95 0.12
N GLY A 320 16.40 2.08 1.31
CA GLY A 320 17.65 2.80 1.50
C GLY A 320 17.47 4.28 1.81
N ALA A 321 16.24 4.80 1.73
CA ALA A 321 15.91 6.19 2.05
C ALA A 321 16.18 6.52 3.54
N GLU A 322 16.12 5.52 4.42
CA GLU A 322 16.41 5.64 5.86
C GLU A 322 17.84 6.08 6.17
N LYS A 323 18.75 6.02 5.18
CA LYS A 323 20.14 6.46 5.30
C LYS A 323 20.30 7.96 5.08
N LEU A 324 19.26 8.63 4.60
CA LEU A 324 19.25 10.06 4.31
C LEU A 324 18.68 10.79 5.52
N THR A 325 19.38 11.83 5.96
CA THR A 325 19.02 12.63 7.14
C THR A 325 18.12 13.81 6.81
N ASP A 326 18.13 14.26 5.56
CA ASP A 326 17.32 15.36 5.06
C ASP A 326 15.99 14.82 4.54
N ASP A 327 14.88 15.37 5.03
CA ASP A 327 13.52 14.89 4.78
C ASP A 327 13.15 15.00 3.30
N ASP A 328 13.48 16.11 2.65
CA ASP A 328 13.19 16.31 1.23
C ASP A 328 13.97 15.33 0.35
N GLN A 329 15.26 15.12 0.63
CA GLN A 329 16.07 14.12 -0.07
C GLN A 329 15.55 12.71 0.17
N ARG A 330 15.12 12.40 1.40
CA ARG A 330 14.57 11.09 1.76
C ARG A 330 13.25 10.82 1.04
N ALA A 331 12.34 11.79 1.06
CA ALA A 331 11.07 11.76 0.36
C ALA A 331 11.26 11.65 -1.15
N GLU A 332 12.13 12.49 -1.75
CA GLU A 332 12.43 12.40 -3.19
C GLU A 332 13.00 11.03 -3.55
N ALA A 333 14.01 10.54 -2.82
CA ALA A 333 14.64 9.26 -3.08
C ALA A 333 13.64 8.11 -3.03
N PHE A 334 12.73 8.15 -2.06
CA PHE A 334 11.69 7.13 -1.91
C PHE A 334 10.60 7.25 -2.99
N MET A 335 10.07 8.44 -3.27
CA MET A 335 9.08 8.66 -4.34
C MET A 335 9.61 8.20 -5.71
N ARG A 336 10.90 8.38 -5.99
CA ARG A 336 11.52 7.88 -7.23
C ARG A 336 11.47 6.35 -7.35
N VAL A 337 11.41 5.63 -6.23
CA VAL A 337 11.41 4.15 -6.17
C VAL A 337 10.00 3.59 -6.05
N ALA A 338 9.16 4.15 -5.17
CA ALA A 338 7.86 3.60 -4.80
C ALA A 338 6.67 4.47 -5.24
N GLY A 339 6.90 5.74 -5.59
CA GLY A 339 5.86 6.64 -6.10
C GLY A 339 4.89 7.20 -5.06
N SER A 340 5.29 7.22 -3.78
CA SER A 340 4.44 7.67 -2.66
C SER A 340 5.29 8.41 -1.62
N ASP A 341 4.62 9.15 -0.76
CA ASP A 341 5.10 9.74 0.50
C ASP A 341 4.86 8.85 1.73
N HIS A 342 4.44 7.60 1.57
CA HIS A 342 4.37 6.63 2.68
C HIS A 342 5.20 5.38 2.38
N TYR A 343 5.88 4.82 3.38
CA TYR A 343 6.57 3.55 3.24
C TYR A 343 5.59 2.37 3.36
N PRO A 344 5.64 1.38 2.45
CA PRO A 344 4.83 0.17 2.60
C PRO A 344 5.18 -0.58 3.89
N LEU A 345 4.15 -0.91 4.67
CA LEU A 345 4.24 -1.76 5.86
C LEU A 345 3.81 -3.18 5.49
N GLU A 346 4.71 -4.14 5.67
CA GLU A 346 4.47 -5.56 5.44
C GLU A 346 4.40 -6.33 6.76
N ALA A 347 3.46 -7.27 6.88
CA ALA A 347 3.34 -8.14 8.04
C ALA A 347 3.15 -9.61 7.65
N ILE A 348 3.74 -10.50 8.44
CA ILE A 348 3.45 -11.94 8.43
C ILE A 348 2.67 -12.27 9.70
N ILE A 349 1.48 -12.82 9.51
CA ILE A 349 0.52 -13.13 10.57
C ILE A 349 0.39 -14.65 10.69
N GLN A 350 0.63 -15.18 11.89
CA GLN A 350 0.45 -16.59 12.21
C GLN A 350 -1.02 -16.91 12.53
N ILE A 351 -1.55 -17.90 11.83
CA ILE A 351 -2.88 -18.50 12.01
C ILE A 351 -2.75 -19.55 13.14
N HIS A 352 -3.68 -19.51 14.10
CA HIS A 352 -3.76 -20.48 15.20
C HIS A 352 -4.38 -21.81 14.79
#